data_AF-A0A0E4C7V3-F1
#
_entry.id   AF-A0A0E4C7V3-F1
#
_cell.length_a   1.000
_cell.length_b   1.000
_cell.length_c   1.000
_cell.angle_alpha   90.00
_cell.angle_beta   90.00
_cell.angle_gamma   90.00
#
_symmetry.space_group_name_H-M   'P 1'
#
loop_
_entity.id
_entity.type
_entity.pdbx_description
1 polymer ?
#
loop_
_entity_poly.entity_id
_entity_poly.type
_entity_poly.pdbx_seq_one_letter_code
_entity_poly.pdbx_strand_id
1 'polypeptide(L)'
;MSENDLGQQMAQFFRVLATEIENNPALARKLAVPFQDVAEASRKAAPAKRKAKDEAHVPEGFDPFQIYYDLGKLGLQQALEPLDAATLKAILSKFALDPSRSYTRWRKPERLMDFIIERVKAMSNKGQAFKPGT
;
A
#
# COMPACT_ATOMS: atom_id res chain seq x y z
N MET A 1 -3.44 47.32 4.55
CA MET A 1 -4.45 46.24 4.57
C MET A 1 -3.71 44.95 4.32
N SER A 2 -3.53 44.12 5.35
CA SER A 2 -2.62 42.97 5.32
C SER A 2 -3.36 41.71 4.87
N GLU A 3 -2.73 40.81 4.13
CA GLU A 3 -3.32 39.54 3.62
C GLU A 3 -4.02 38.69 4.71
N ASN A 4 -3.57 38.80 5.96
CA ASN A 4 -4.14 38.08 7.10
C ASN A 4 -5.54 38.59 7.51
N ASP A 5 -5.87 39.86 7.23
CA ASP A 5 -7.21 40.43 7.45
C ASP A 5 -8.21 39.93 6.40
N LEU A 6 -7.76 39.78 5.15
CA LEU A 6 -8.62 39.34 4.05
C LEU A 6 -9.11 37.91 4.26
N GLY A 7 -8.24 37.01 4.73
CA GLY A 7 -8.61 35.64 5.04
C GLY A 7 -9.67 35.54 6.14
N GLN A 8 -9.53 36.35 7.20
CA GLN A 8 -10.51 36.41 8.29
C GLN A 8 -11.84 37.03 7.83
N GLN A 9 -11.80 38.10 7.03
CA GLN A 9 -13.00 38.74 6.46
C GLN A 9 -13.75 37.79 5.52
N MET A 10 -13.03 37.04 4.68
CA MET A 10 -13.62 36.02 3.81
C MET A 10 -14.26 34.88 4.61
N ALA A 11 -13.60 34.39 5.66
CA ALA A 11 -14.17 33.36 6.52
C ALA A 11 -15.46 33.83 7.21
N GLN A 12 -15.50 35.07 7.69
CA GLN A 12 -16.70 35.67 8.26
C GLN A 12 -17.83 35.80 7.24
N PHE A 13 -17.51 36.28 6.03
CA PHE A 13 -18.47 36.38 4.94
C PHE A 13 -19.08 35.01 4.57
N PHE A 14 -18.25 33.97 4.42
CA PHE A 14 -18.74 32.62 4.10
C PHE A 14 -19.60 32.03 5.22
N ARG A 15 -19.31 32.32 6.49
CA ARG A 15 -20.14 31.86 7.61
C ARG A 15 -21.54 32.51 7.59
N VAL A 16 -21.61 33.81 7.33
CA VAL A 16 -22.89 34.52 7.18
C VAL A 16 -23.66 34.00 5.97
N LEU A 17 -22.98 33.80 4.84
CA LEU A 17 -23.59 33.24 3.63
C LEU A 17 -24.13 31.82 3.85
N ALA A 18 -23.40 30.95 4.57
CA ALA A 18 -23.87 29.62 4.92
C ALA A 18 -25.16 29.68 5.75
N THR A 19 -25.20 30.57 6.75
CA THR A 19 -26.38 30.77 7.61
C THR A 19 -27.58 31.27 6.79
N GLU A 20 -27.36 32.15 5.81
CA GLU A 20 -28.42 32.67 4.94
C GLU A 20 -28.96 31.58 3.99
N ILE A 21 -28.10 30.71 3.48
CA ILE A 21 -28.52 29.58 2.62
C ILE A 21 -29.36 28.58 3.40
N GLU A 22 -29.00 28.29 4.66
CA GLU A 22 -29.76 27.39 5.53
C GLU A 22 -31.17 27.93 5.83
N ASN A 23 -31.29 29.26 6.00
CA ASN A 23 -32.55 29.91 6.33
C ASN A 23 -33.39 30.33 5.11
N ASN A 24 -32.81 30.29 3.89
CA ASN A 24 -33.48 30.71 2.66
C ASN A 24 -33.41 29.63 1.55
N PRO A 25 -34.41 28.74 1.45
CA PRO A 25 -34.40 27.64 0.50
C PRO A 25 -34.48 28.10 -0.98
N ALA A 26 -34.99 29.30 -1.25
CA ALA A 26 -35.02 29.86 -2.60
C ALA A 26 -33.61 30.29 -3.05
N LEU A 27 -32.82 30.84 -2.13
CA LEU A 27 -31.41 31.17 -2.38
C LEU A 27 -30.56 29.91 -2.60
N ALA A 28 -30.77 28.89 -1.76
CA ALA A 28 -30.09 27.60 -1.89
C ALA A 28 -30.28 26.98 -3.29
N ARG A 29 -31.52 27.00 -3.81
CA ARG A 29 -31.84 26.48 -5.15
C ARG A 29 -31.19 27.27 -6.28
N LYS A 30 -31.12 28.60 -6.17
CA LYS A 30 -30.46 29.47 -7.16
C LYS A 30 -28.95 29.26 -7.20
N LEU A 31 -28.33 28.94 -6.05
CA LEU A 31 -26.89 28.68 -5.95
C LEU A 31 -26.52 27.24 -6.33
N ALA A 32 -27.42 26.26 -6.12
CA ALA A 32 -27.14 24.86 -6.43
C ALA A 32 -26.76 24.64 -7.91
N VAL A 33 -27.40 25.35 -8.84
CA VAL A 33 -27.14 25.23 -10.29
C VAL A 33 -25.70 25.64 -10.65
N PRO A 34 -25.21 26.85 -10.34
CA PRO A 34 -23.83 27.24 -10.64
C PRO A 34 -22.79 26.44 -9.82
N PHE A 35 -23.11 25.97 -8.61
CA PHE A 35 -22.19 25.13 -7.83
C PHE A 35 -22.09 23.69 -8.36
N GLN A 36 -23.11 23.16 -9.03
CA GLN A 36 -23.04 21.86 -9.68
C GLN A 36 -21.99 21.85 -10.80
N ASP A 37 -21.96 22.88 -11.65
CA ASP A 37 -20.98 22.97 -12.75
C ASP A 37 -19.54 23.06 -12.24
N VAL A 38 -19.31 23.82 -11.16
CA VAL A 38 -17.98 23.94 -10.51
C VAL A 38 -17.59 22.63 -9.82
N ALA A 39 -18.54 21.95 -9.16
CA ALA A 39 -18.30 20.65 -8.53
C ALA A 39 -17.98 19.57 -9.57
N GLU A 40 -18.65 19.58 -10.72
CA GLU A 40 -18.38 18.65 -11.82
C GLU A 40 -17.04 18.93 -12.50
N ALA A 41 -16.67 20.20 -12.69
CA ALA A 41 -15.35 20.59 -13.19
C ALA A 41 -14.23 20.14 -12.23
N SER A 42 -14.44 20.30 -10.91
CA SER A 42 -13.49 19.83 -9.90
C SER A 42 -13.38 18.30 -9.83
N ARG A 43 -14.47 17.56 -10.10
CA ARG A 43 -14.43 16.08 -10.18
C ARG A 43 -13.70 15.57 -11.41
N LYS A 44 -13.78 16.28 -12.54
CA LYS A 44 -13.04 15.94 -13.77
C LYS A 44 -11.54 16.25 -13.66
N ALA A 45 -11.14 17.20 -12.82
CA ALA A 45 -9.75 17.56 -12.55
C ALA A 45 -9.07 16.73 -11.45
N ALA A 46 -9.84 15.94 -10.68
CA ALA A 46 -9.25 15.06 -9.68
C ALA A 46 -8.52 13.89 -10.37
N PRO A 47 -7.24 13.61 -10.05
CA PRO A 47 -6.55 12.47 -10.60
C PRO A 47 -7.34 11.21 -10.25
N ALA A 48 -7.64 10.37 -11.24
CA ALA A 48 -8.34 9.12 -11.07
C ALA A 48 -7.76 8.38 -9.86
N LYS A 49 -8.61 8.08 -8.86
CA LYS A 49 -8.21 7.28 -7.70
C LYS A 49 -7.52 6.03 -8.24
N ARG A 50 -6.21 5.95 -8.02
CA ARG A 50 -5.43 4.77 -8.36
C ARG A 50 -6.17 3.60 -7.73
N LYS A 51 -6.59 2.61 -8.55
CA LYS A 51 -7.15 1.36 -8.02
C LYS A 51 -6.24 0.92 -6.90
N ALA A 52 -6.81 0.68 -5.72
CA ALA A 52 -6.05 0.16 -4.58
C ALA A 52 -5.29 -1.05 -5.11
N LYS A 53 -3.95 -0.91 -5.16
CA LYS A 53 -3.07 -1.99 -5.55
C LYS A 53 -3.35 -3.07 -4.51
N ASP A 54 -3.83 -4.24 -4.95
CA ASP A 54 -4.08 -5.39 -4.08
C ASP A 54 -2.98 -5.45 -3.04
N GLU A 55 -3.39 -5.37 -1.78
CA GLU A 55 -2.48 -5.30 -0.65
C GLU A 55 -1.64 -6.56 -0.70
N ALA A 56 -0.33 -6.39 -0.91
CA ALA A 56 0.57 -7.52 -1.14
C ALA A 56 0.57 -8.41 0.10
N HIS A 57 -0.12 -9.55 0.01
CA HIS A 57 -0.28 -10.50 1.10
C HIS A 57 0.49 -11.78 0.80
N VAL A 58 1.01 -12.40 1.84
CA VAL A 58 1.63 -13.74 1.71
C VAL A 58 0.50 -14.76 1.65
N PRO A 59 0.42 -15.63 0.62
CA PRO A 59 -0.65 -16.61 0.51
C PRO A 59 -0.86 -17.40 1.81
N GLU A 60 -2.12 -17.69 2.16
CA GLU A 60 -2.44 -18.46 3.36
C GLU A 60 -1.76 -19.84 3.31
N GLY A 61 -1.16 -20.25 4.43
CA GLY A 61 -0.40 -21.50 4.51
C GLY A 61 0.97 -21.50 3.82
N PHE A 62 1.39 -20.41 3.17
CA PHE A 62 2.71 -20.34 2.57
C PHE A 62 3.80 -20.17 3.64
N ASP A 63 4.62 -21.21 3.81
CA ASP A 63 5.82 -21.20 4.64
C ASP A 63 7.06 -21.60 3.81
N PRO A 64 7.98 -20.67 3.52
CA PRO A 64 9.15 -20.96 2.71
C PRO A 64 10.13 -21.94 3.38
N PHE A 65 10.12 -22.06 4.72
CA PHE A 65 10.98 -23.01 5.42
C PHE A 65 10.45 -24.43 5.30
N GLN A 66 9.14 -24.63 5.46
CA GLN A 66 8.50 -25.94 5.24
C GLN A 66 8.65 -26.39 3.80
N ILE A 67 8.34 -25.52 2.83
CA ILE A 67 8.50 -25.85 1.41
C ILE A 67 9.95 -26.24 1.09
N TYR A 68 10.93 -25.53 1.65
CA TYR A 68 12.34 -25.86 1.47
C TYR A 68 12.73 -27.19 2.14
N TYR A 69 12.12 -27.51 3.28
CA TYR A 69 12.36 -28.78 3.97
C TYR A 69 11.78 -29.97 3.20
N ASP A 70 10.56 -29.85 2.69
CA ASP A 70 9.83 -30.93 2.00
C ASP A 70 10.31 -31.14 0.56
N LEU A 71 10.49 -30.07 -0.20
CA LEU A 71 10.74 -30.10 -1.65
C LEU A 71 12.13 -29.57 -2.05
N GLY A 72 12.92 -29.11 -1.08
CA GLY A 72 14.25 -28.58 -1.31
C GLY A 72 14.27 -27.25 -2.05
N LYS A 73 15.45 -26.92 -2.58
CA LYS A 73 15.68 -25.67 -3.34
C LYS A 73 14.74 -25.54 -4.54
N LEU A 74 14.59 -26.62 -5.32
CA LEU A 74 13.84 -26.60 -6.56
C LEU A 74 12.35 -26.37 -6.31
N GLY A 75 11.77 -27.04 -5.30
CA GLY A 75 10.37 -26.82 -4.95
C GLY A 75 10.09 -25.42 -4.42
N LEU A 76 11.00 -24.86 -3.61
CA LEU A 76 10.86 -23.46 -3.18
C LEU A 76 10.92 -22.49 -4.36
N GLN A 77 11.81 -22.74 -5.33
CA GLN A 77 11.90 -21.92 -6.54
C GLN A 77 10.59 -21.96 -7.34
N GLN A 78 10.06 -23.16 -7.59
CA GLN A 78 8.79 -23.34 -8.30
C GLN A 78 7.60 -22.68 -7.58
N ALA A 79 7.59 -22.71 -6.24
CA ALA A 79 6.55 -22.07 -5.45
C ALA A 79 6.62 -20.53 -5.48
N LEU A 80 7.80 -19.95 -5.69
CA LEU A 80 8.02 -18.50 -5.75
C LEU A 80 7.85 -17.92 -7.15
N GLU A 81 8.08 -18.71 -8.20
CA GLU A 81 8.00 -18.31 -9.61
C GLU A 81 6.67 -17.61 -10.01
N PRO A 82 5.48 -18.10 -9.61
CA PRO A 82 4.21 -17.44 -9.98
C PRO A 82 3.92 -16.15 -9.19
N LEU A 83 4.75 -15.79 -8.20
CA LEU A 83 4.49 -14.66 -7.30
C LEU A 83 5.06 -13.35 -7.84
N ASP A 84 4.31 -12.27 -7.63
CA ASP A 84 4.74 -10.94 -8.06
C ASP A 84 5.77 -10.33 -7.08
N ALA A 85 6.49 -9.31 -7.55
CA ALA A 85 7.51 -8.64 -6.75
C ALA A 85 6.96 -8.03 -5.44
N ALA A 86 5.67 -7.69 -5.36
CA ALA A 86 5.08 -7.18 -4.13
C ALA A 86 4.90 -8.32 -3.10
N THR A 87 4.36 -9.47 -3.53
CA THR A 87 4.19 -10.67 -2.70
C THR A 87 5.54 -11.21 -2.22
N LEU A 88 6.56 -11.25 -3.07
CA LEU A 88 7.91 -11.67 -2.68
C LEU A 88 8.49 -10.78 -1.56
N LYS A 89 8.23 -9.46 -1.60
CA LYS A 89 8.62 -8.54 -0.52
C LYS A 89 7.81 -8.75 0.75
N ALA A 90 6.53 -9.09 0.62
CA ALA A 90 5.69 -9.45 1.76
C ALA A 90 6.22 -10.71 2.46
N ILE A 91 6.67 -11.72 1.71
CA ILE A 91 7.32 -12.92 2.25
C ILE A 91 8.59 -12.55 3.02
N LEU A 92 9.49 -11.76 2.42
CA LEU A 92 10.72 -11.31 3.07
C LEU A 92 10.44 -10.58 4.39
N SER A 93 9.37 -9.78 4.44
CA SER A 93 8.95 -9.06 5.64
C SER A 93 8.32 -9.97 6.69
N LYS A 94 7.39 -10.86 6.30
CA LYS A 94 6.63 -11.75 7.20
C LYS A 94 7.55 -12.72 7.92
N PHE A 95 8.54 -13.26 7.21
CA PHE A 95 9.49 -14.23 7.75
C PHE A 95 10.82 -13.62 8.22
N ALA A 96 10.90 -12.28 8.26
CA ALA A 96 12.10 -11.54 8.69
C ALA A 96 13.41 -12.02 8.04
N LEU A 97 13.37 -12.42 6.77
CA LEU A 97 14.50 -13.03 6.06
C LEU A 97 15.66 -12.03 5.83
N ASP A 98 15.36 -10.73 5.89
CA ASP A 98 16.34 -9.66 5.82
C ASP A 98 15.98 -8.50 6.77
N PRO A 99 16.51 -8.51 8.00
CA PRO A 99 16.26 -7.48 8.99
C PRO A 99 16.64 -6.06 8.52
N SER A 100 17.64 -5.96 7.64
CA SER A 100 18.10 -4.68 7.08
C SER A 100 17.17 -4.10 6.01
N ARG A 101 16.18 -4.87 5.54
CA ARG A 101 15.20 -4.50 4.50
C ARG A 101 15.84 -3.97 3.21
N SER A 102 17.01 -4.51 2.84
CA SER A 102 17.76 -4.17 1.63
C SER A 102 16.96 -4.36 0.34
N TYR A 103 15.98 -5.27 0.38
CA TYR A 103 15.10 -5.63 -0.73
C TYR A 103 14.03 -4.58 -1.08
N THR A 104 13.78 -3.58 -0.23
CA THR A 104 12.68 -2.62 -0.39
C THR A 104 12.70 -1.89 -1.74
N ARG A 105 13.89 -1.51 -2.22
CA ARG A 105 14.08 -0.79 -3.49
C ARG A 105 14.14 -1.70 -4.72
N TRP A 106 14.19 -3.01 -4.54
CA TRP A 106 14.36 -3.94 -5.66
C TRP A 106 13.05 -4.07 -6.44
N ARG A 107 13.17 -4.14 -7.77
CA ARG A 107 11.99 -4.25 -8.67
C ARG A 107 11.94 -5.58 -9.43
N LYS A 108 13.10 -6.23 -9.59
CA LYS A 108 13.22 -7.50 -10.31
C LYS A 108 12.75 -8.65 -9.42
N PRO A 109 11.70 -9.41 -9.81
CA PRO A 109 11.20 -10.53 -9.02
C PRO A 109 12.24 -11.66 -8.90
N GLU A 110 13.06 -11.88 -9.94
CA GLU A 110 14.08 -12.93 -9.96
C GLU A 110 15.11 -12.69 -8.84
N ARG A 111 15.56 -11.45 -8.69
CA ARG A 111 16.48 -11.04 -7.61
C ARG A 111 15.87 -11.25 -6.22
N LEU A 112 14.57 -10.99 -6.06
CA LEU A 112 13.87 -11.20 -4.79
C LEU A 112 13.74 -12.69 -4.47
N MET A 113 13.40 -13.50 -5.47
CA MET A 113 13.30 -14.96 -5.35
C MET A 113 14.64 -15.59 -4.97
N ASP A 114 15.71 -15.27 -5.71
CA ASP A 114 17.07 -15.78 -5.40
C ASP A 114 17.48 -15.46 -3.97
N PHE A 115 17.17 -14.24 -3.52
CA PHE A 115 17.48 -13.79 -2.18
C PHE A 115 16.67 -14.52 -1.11
N ILE A 116 15.37 -14.77 -1.33
CA ILE A 116 14.55 -15.60 -0.43
C ILE A 116 15.17 -16.99 -0.29
N ILE A 117 15.50 -17.64 -1.41
CA ILE A 117 16.07 -18.99 -1.44
C ILE A 117 17.41 -19.03 -0.68
N GLU A 118 18.29 -18.04 -0.90
CA GLU A 118 19.58 -17.94 -0.23
C GLU A 118 19.41 -17.78 1.29
N ARG A 119 18.52 -16.88 1.72
CA ARG A 119 18.25 -16.63 3.15
C ARG A 119 17.66 -17.85 3.84
N VAL A 120 16.66 -18.49 3.23
CA VAL A 120 16.04 -19.71 3.76
C VAL A 120 17.08 -20.81 3.89
N LYS A 121 17.88 -21.08 2.85
CA LYS A 121 18.98 -22.06 2.91
C LYS A 121 19.96 -21.75 4.06
N ALA A 122 20.40 -20.51 4.18
CA ALA A 122 21.36 -20.10 5.20
C ALA A 122 20.82 -20.27 6.63
N MET A 123 19.53 -20.03 6.85
CA MET A 123 18.88 -20.20 8.15
C MET A 123 18.54 -21.67 8.47
N SER A 124 18.07 -22.44 7.48
CA SER A 124 17.80 -23.86 7.64
C SER A 124 19.06 -24.64 8.03
N ASN A 125 20.22 -24.29 7.44
CA ASN A 125 21.50 -24.91 7.80
C ASN A 125 21.95 -24.61 9.23
N LYS A 126 21.65 -23.42 9.76
CA LYS A 126 21.95 -23.06 11.15
C LYS A 126 21.11 -23.89 12.14
N GLY A 127 19.86 -24.17 11.80
CA GLY A 127 18.97 -25.00 12.63
C GLY A 127 19.37 -26.47 12.68
N GLN A 128 20.03 -27.00 11.64
CA GLN A 128 20.47 -28.40 11.64
C GLN A 128 21.67 -28.68 12.55
N ALA A 129 22.49 -27.68 12.89
CA ALA A 129 23.64 -27.84 13.77
C ALA A 129 23.26 -28.20 15.23
N PHE A 130 21.98 -28.06 15.60
CA PHE A 130 21.48 -28.31 16.95
C PHE A 130 20.58 -29.55 17.06
N LYS A 131 20.48 -30.39 16.02
CA LYS A 131 19.77 -31.67 16.17
C LYS A 131 20.61 -32.61 17.04
N PRO A 132 20.16 -33.03 18.25
CA PRO A 132 20.82 -34.10 18.97
C PRO A 132 20.66 -35.38 18.13
N GLY A 133 21.79 -35.98 17.75
CA GLY A 133 21.79 -37.27 17.06
C GLY A 133 21.01 -38.26 17.91
N THR A 134 19.94 -38.81 17.35
CA THR A 134 19.26 -39.99 17.90
C THR A 134 20.01 -41.23 17.46
#